data_AF-A0AA35STS4-F1
#
_entry.id   AF-A0AA35STS4-F1
#
_cell.length_a   1.000
_cell.length_b   1.000
_cell.length_c   1.000
_cell.angle_alpha   90.00
_cell.angle_beta   90.00
_cell.angle_gamma   90.00
#
_symmetry.space_group_name_H-M   'P 1'
#
loop_
_entity.id
_entity.type
_entity.pdbx_description
1 polymer ?
#
loop_
_entity_poly.entity_id
_entity_poly.type
_entity_poly.pdbx_seq_one_letter_code
_entity_poly.pdbx_strand_id
1 'polypeptide(L)'
;MAEKKMAEIAQEISEKWGLDRVAMVHRVGKLEIGEVSVAVAVASPHRKDGFEACKYAMDRLKQIVPIWKREVWADGETEWVKPDAVFFDAPKPHKTAPQTD
;
A
#
# COMPACT_ATOMS: atom_id res chain seq x y z
N MET A 1 0.00 0.91 15.90
CA MET A 1 1.18 0.21 15.34
C MET A 1 1.44 0.66 13.90
N ALA A 2 0.44 0.62 13.02
CA ALA A 2 0.57 1.10 11.64
C ALA A 2 1.04 2.56 11.51
N GLU A 3 0.42 3.49 12.24
CA GLU A 3 0.81 4.92 12.24
C GLU A 3 2.28 5.13 12.63
N LYS A 4 2.78 4.41 13.63
CA LYS A 4 4.19 4.47 14.03
C LYS A 4 5.13 4.03 12.91
N LYS A 5 4.75 2.98 12.18
CA LYS A 5 5.51 2.49 11.02
C LYS A 5 5.44 3.46 9.84
N MET A 6 4.31 4.14 9.62
CA MET A 6 4.25 5.21 8.63
C MET A 6 5.11 6.43 9.05
N ALA A 7 5.16 6.77 10.33
CA ALA A 7 6.04 7.83 10.82
C ALA A 7 7.53 7.48 10.64
N GLU A 8 7.91 6.21 10.88
CA GLU A 8 9.26 5.68 10.59
C GLU A 8 9.62 5.86 9.10
N ILE A 9 8.69 5.56 8.18
CA ILE A 9 8.91 5.77 6.74
C ILE A 9 9.12 7.27 6.43
N ALA A 10 8.32 8.16 7.02
CA ALA A 10 8.49 9.59 6.81
C ALA A 10 9.86 10.09 7.30
N GLN A 11 10.37 9.54 8.40
CA GLN A 11 11.71 9.81 8.90
C GLN A 11 12.78 9.29 7.92
N GLU A 12 12.66 8.05 7.44
CA GLU A 12 13.57 7.50 6.43
C GLU A 12 13.62 8.37 5.16
N ILE A 13 12.49 8.97 4.75
CA ILE A 13 12.43 9.90 3.61
C ILE A 13 13.18 11.20 3.90
N SER A 14 12.98 11.80 5.07
CA SER A 14 13.68 13.01 5.51
C SER A 14 15.20 12.78 5.52
N GLU A 15 15.65 11.65 6.07
CA GLU A 15 17.08 11.33 6.16
C GLU A 15 17.75 11.09 4.80
N LYS A 16 17.04 10.47 3.84
CA LYS A 16 17.61 10.09 2.55
C LYS A 16 17.54 11.18 1.49
N TRP A 17 16.48 11.99 1.48
CA TRP A 17 16.24 13.02 0.46
C TRP A 17 16.17 14.44 1.01
N GLY A 18 16.18 14.65 2.33
CA GLY A 18 15.98 15.98 2.93
C GLY A 18 14.56 16.52 2.71
N LEU A 19 13.56 15.63 2.61
CA LEU A 19 12.16 15.97 2.35
C LEU A 19 11.29 15.72 3.58
N ASP A 20 10.74 16.78 4.16
CA ASP A 20 9.99 16.70 5.43
C ASP A 20 8.46 16.74 5.25
N ARG A 21 7.99 16.93 4.02
CA ARG A 21 6.56 17.05 3.69
C ARG A 21 6.07 15.80 3.00
N VAL A 22 5.76 14.79 3.82
CA VAL A 22 5.23 13.50 3.39
C VAL A 22 3.86 13.28 4.04
N ALA A 23 2.88 12.84 3.25
CA ALA A 23 1.58 12.41 3.74
C ALA A 23 1.33 10.96 3.30
N MET A 24 0.90 10.13 4.24
CA MET A 24 0.52 8.73 4.00
C MET A 24 -0.81 8.47 4.68
N VAL A 25 -1.74 7.88 3.93
CA VAL A 25 -3.05 7.47 4.43
C VAL A 25 -3.36 6.07 3.94
N HIS A 26 -3.97 5.28 4.81
CA HIS A 26 -4.48 3.96 4.46
C HIS A 26 -5.87 3.78 5.06
N ARG A 27 -6.84 3.41 4.22
CA ARG A 27 -8.21 3.12 4.67
C ARG A 27 -8.27 1.79 5.41
N VAL A 28 -9.18 1.71 6.36
CA VAL A 28 -9.54 0.46 7.05
C VAL A 28 -11.04 0.21 6.88
N GLY A 29 -11.46 -1.03 7.07
CA GLY A 29 -12.86 -1.45 6.88
C GLY A 29 -13.12 -2.06 5.52
N LYS A 30 -14.40 -2.10 5.11
CA LYS A 30 -14.83 -2.68 3.84
C LYS A 30 -14.43 -1.75 2.68
N LEU A 31 -13.87 -2.36 1.64
CA LEU A 31 -13.59 -1.70 0.37
C LEU A 31 -14.18 -2.56 -0.75
N GLU A 32 -14.86 -1.91 -1.69
CA GLU A 32 -15.30 -2.55 -2.94
C GLU A 32 -14.13 -2.62 -3.94
N ILE A 33 -14.25 -3.51 -4.92
CA ILE A 33 -13.25 -3.66 -5.99
C ILE A 33 -13.11 -2.32 -6.73
N GLY A 34 -11.87 -1.89 -6.93
CA GLY A 34 -11.53 -0.63 -7.60
C GLY A 34 -11.43 0.58 -6.67
N GLU A 35 -11.83 0.47 -5.40
CA GLU A 35 -11.63 1.55 -4.43
C GLU A 35 -10.15 1.74 -4.05
N VAL A 36 -9.75 3.01 -3.91
CA VAL A 36 -8.42 3.35 -3.39
C VAL A 36 -8.32 2.95 -1.93
N SER A 37 -7.31 2.13 -1.61
CA SER A 37 -7.03 1.66 -0.26
C SER A 37 -5.93 2.46 0.44
N VAL A 38 -4.97 2.99 -0.31
CA VAL A 38 -3.79 3.68 0.20
C VAL A 38 -3.41 4.84 -0.71
N ALA A 39 -2.92 5.93 -0.13
CA ALA A 39 -2.33 7.04 -0.87
C ALA A 39 -1.07 7.54 -0.16
N VAL A 40 -0.09 7.96 -0.97
CA VAL A 40 1.19 8.54 -0.54
C VAL A 40 1.42 9.80 -1.35
N ALA A 41 1.81 10.88 -0.69
CA ALA A 41 2.17 12.15 -1.31
C ALA A 41 3.48 12.68 -0.71
N VAL A 42 4.38 13.16 -1.55
CA VAL A 42 5.66 13.74 -1.17
C VAL A 42 5.82 15.08 -1.88
N ALA A 43 6.05 16.16 -1.13
CA ALA A 43 6.41 17.45 -1.72
C ALA A 43 7.92 17.57 -1.84
N SER A 44 8.40 17.98 -3.02
CA SER A 44 9.83 18.15 -3.31
C SER A 44 10.08 19.34 -4.23
N PRO A 45 11.19 20.09 -4.05
CA PRO A 45 11.64 21.11 -5.01
C PRO A 45 12.01 20.54 -6.39
N HIS A 46 12.46 19.28 -6.42
CA HIS A 46 12.92 18.62 -7.64
C HIS A 46 12.14 17.34 -7.90
N ARG A 47 11.55 17.25 -9.10
CA ARG A 47 10.67 16.13 -9.47
C ARG A 47 11.31 14.76 -9.30
N LYS A 48 12.62 14.63 -9.54
CA LYS A 48 13.34 13.35 -9.46
C LYS A 48 13.26 12.81 -8.04
N ASP A 49 13.67 13.61 -7.06
CA ASP A 49 13.65 13.24 -5.65
C ASP A 49 12.22 12.98 -5.18
N GLY A 50 11.25 13.78 -5.63
CA GLY A 50 9.83 13.57 -5.32
C GLY A 50 9.29 12.23 -5.80
N PHE A 51 9.59 11.83 -7.04
CA PHE A 51 9.16 10.54 -7.58
C PHE A 51 9.86 9.36 -6.90
N GLU A 52 11.17 9.46 -6.69
CA GLU A 52 11.96 8.40 -6.04
C GLU A 52 11.53 8.19 -4.58
N ALA A 53 11.35 9.28 -3.83
CA ALA A 53 10.87 9.26 -2.46
C ALA A 53 9.44 8.71 -2.36
N CYS A 54 8.52 9.14 -3.24
CA CYS A 54 7.14 8.65 -3.23
C CYS A 54 7.06 7.14 -3.51
N LYS A 55 7.81 6.66 -4.51
CA LYS A 55 7.92 5.22 -4.80
C LYS A 55 8.48 4.46 -3.59
N TYR A 56 9.56 4.97 -3.00
CA TYR A 56 10.17 4.36 -1.82
C TYR A 56 9.17 4.23 -0.67
N ALA A 57 8.44 5.31 -0.36
CA ALA A 57 7.45 5.31 0.71
C ALA A 57 6.32 4.30 0.48
N MET A 58 5.82 4.17 -0.76
CA MET A 58 4.80 3.17 -1.10
C MET A 58 5.32 1.73 -0.93
N ASP A 59 6.51 1.45 -1.44
CA ASP A 59 7.12 0.11 -1.34
C ASP A 59 7.39 -0.24 0.13
N ARG A 60 7.93 0.71 0.89
CA ARG A 60 8.23 0.54 2.31
C ARG A 60 6.96 0.35 3.13
N LEU A 61 5.89 1.09 2.83
CA LEU A 61 4.59 0.94 3.46
C LEU A 61 4.09 -0.51 3.33
N LYS A 62 4.14 -1.07 2.12
CA LYS A 62 3.73 -2.46 1.87
C LYS A 62 4.59 -3.49 2.61
N GLN A 63 5.87 -3.18 2.85
CA GLN A 63 6.79 -4.07 3.55
C GLN A 63 6.61 -4.10 5.07
N ILE A 64 6.43 -2.94 5.71
CA ILE A 64 6.54 -2.85 7.17
C ILE A 64 5.27 -2.41 7.89
N VAL A 65 4.30 -1.84 7.19
CA VAL A 65 3.06 -1.40 7.83
C VAL A 65 2.16 -2.62 7.96
N PRO A 66 1.82 -3.04 9.19
CA PRO A 66 1.10 -4.27 9.43
C PRO A 66 -0.39 -4.10 9.08
N ILE A 67 -0.73 -4.40 7.83
CA ILE A 67 -2.09 -4.29 7.29
C ILE A 67 -2.50 -5.65 6.73
N TRP A 68 -3.57 -6.19 7.30
CA TRP A 68 -4.16 -7.45 6.87
C TRP A 68 -5.39 -7.17 6.01
N LYS A 69 -5.52 -7.91 4.91
CA LYS A 69 -6.69 -7.83 4.02
C LYS A 69 -7.49 -9.10 4.17
N ARG A 70 -8.78 -8.98 4.48
CA ARG A 70 -9.71 -10.09 4.38
C ARG A 70 -10.38 -10.04 3.02
N GLU A 71 -10.02 -10.96 2.13
CA GLU A 71 -10.67 -11.11 0.83
C GLU A 71 -11.98 -11.89 1.05
N VAL A 72 -13.06 -11.43 0.41
CA VAL A 72 -14.39 -12.04 0.47
C VAL A 72 -14.78 -12.36 -0.96
N TRP A 73 -15.01 -13.64 -1.24
CA TRP A 73 -15.31 -14.15 -2.57
C TRP A 73 -16.82 -14.21 -2.83
N ALA A 74 -17.21 -14.35 -4.10
CA ALA A 74 -18.62 -14.34 -4.51
C ALA A 74 -19.43 -15.52 -3.95
N ASP A 75 -18.77 -16.64 -3.65
CA ASP A 75 -19.35 -17.83 -3.02
C ASP A 75 -19.41 -17.74 -1.48
N GLY A 76 -18.95 -16.62 -0.90
CA GLY A 76 -18.91 -16.40 0.54
C GLY A 76 -17.65 -16.94 1.23
N GLU A 77 -16.70 -17.54 0.51
CA GLU A 77 -15.39 -17.92 1.06
C GLU A 77 -14.64 -16.66 1.52
N THR A 78 -13.90 -16.75 2.64
CA THR A 78 -13.09 -15.63 3.13
C THR A 78 -11.68 -16.07 3.49
N GLU A 79 -10.68 -15.28 3.11
CA GLU A 79 -9.28 -15.55 3.41
C GLU A 79 -8.59 -14.29 3.94
N TRP A 80 -7.74 -14.45 4.95
CA TRP A 80 -6.88 -13.39 5.47
C TRP A 80 -5.52 -13.41 4.79
N VAL A 81 -5.25 -12.39 3.99
CA VAL A 81 -3.98 -12.19 3.30
C VAL A 81 -3.07 -11.31 4.16
N LYS A 82 -1.83 -11.77 4.35
CA LYS A 82 -0.78 -11.06 5.11
C LYS A 82 -0.17 -9.94 4.25
N PRO A 83 0.48 -8.94 4.86
CA PRO A 83 1.31 -7.99 4.11
C PRO A 83 2.46 -8.77 3.46
N ASP A 84 2.44 -8.88 2.14
CA ASP A 84 3.50 -9.54 1.40
C ASP A 84 4.68 -8.58 1.21
N ALA A 85 5.88 -9.00 1.65
CA ALA A 85 7.10 -8.23 1.46
C ALA A 85 7.58 -8.21 -0.01
N VAL A 86 6.98 -9.02 -0.88
CA VAL A 86 7.46 -9.24 -2.25
C VAL A 86 6.27 -9.49 -3.19
N PHE A 87 5.73 -8.46 -3.85
CA PHE A 87 4.93 -8.64 -5.08
C PHE A 87 4.96 -7.40 -5.97
N PHE A 88 5.71 -7.50 -7.07
CA PHE A 88 5.40 -6.83 -8.34
C PHE A 88 5.37 -7.96 -9.39
N ASP A 89 4.26 -8.13 -10.11
CA ASP A 89 4.08 -8.94 -11.35
C ASP A 89 3.67 -10.42 -11.35
N ALA A 90 3.42 -11.10 -10.23
CA ALA A 90 2.72 -12.39 -10.31
C ALA A 90 1.20 -12.18 -10.36
N PRO A 91 0.46 -12.64 -11.39
CA PRO A 91 -0.99 -12.70 -11.32
C PRO A 91 -1.36 -13.60 -10.14
N LYS A 92 -2.09 -13.04 -9.16
CA LYS A 92 -2.72 -13.88 -8.14
C LYS A 92 -3.60 -14.89 -8.87
N PRO A 93 -3.62 -16.17 -8.47
CA PRO A 93 -4.56 -17.13 -9.03
C PRO A 93 -5.97 -16.60 -8.79
N HIS A 94 -6.61 -16.10 -9.83
CA HIS A 94 -8.03 -15.81 -9.80
C HIS A 94 -8.74 -17.16 -9.80
N LYS A 95 -9.40 -17.54 -8.70
CA LYS A 95 -10.55 -18.44 -8.83
C LYS A 95 -11.53 -17.67 -9.71
N THR A 96 -11.75 -18.14 -10.93
CA THR A 96 -12.61 -17.49 -11.91
C THR A 96 -13.98 -17.26 -11.29
N ALA A 97 -14.45 -16.00 -11.32
CA ALA A 97 -15.86 -15.73 -11.12
C ALA A 97 -16.64 -16.56 -12.16
N PRO A 98 -17.81 -17.12 -11.82
CA PRO A 98 -18.63 -17.77 -12.83
C PRO A 98 -18.89 -16.77 -13.96
N GLN A 99 -18.47 -17.11 -15.17
CA GLN A 99 -18.89 -16.41 -16.37
C GLN A 99 -20.41 -16.55 -16.45
N THR A 100 -21.11 -15.44 -16.22
CA THR A 100 -22.51 -15.32 -16.60
C THR A 100 -22.54 -15.00 -18.10
N ASP A 101 -23.07 -15.92 -18.90
CA ASP A 101 -23.52 -15.67 -20.28
C ASP A 101 -24.70 -14.67 -20.31
#